data_AF-A0A8J5NPK0-F1
#
_entry.id   AF-A0A8J5NPK0-F1
#
_cell.length_a   1.000
_cell.length_b   1.000
_cell.length_c   1.000
_cell.angle_alpha   90.00
_cell.angle_beta   90.00
_cell.angle_gamma   90.00
#
_symmetry.space_group_name_H-M   'P 1'
#
loop_
_entity.id
_entity.type
_entity.pdbx_description
1 polymer ?
#
loop_
_entity_poly.entity_id
_entity_poly.type
_entity_poly.pdbx_seq_one_letter_code
_entity_poly.pdbx_strand_id
1 'polypeptide(L)'
;MPDAEIKLFYPIIHDILPGASEFDLIDFTGGVFNLTLTLLDPWVEKTLAFIRETAKTCPNTAIIGVCWGHQAVARAMGGEIEFNPYGDRVGVSPLRYTKRGIEFFGGSQDKSSNIDFAVPEFHKRRVARPALRFVPLVEYNDTLLHEEYKIITFQGHPEMTEDVRRAILHADDGFFLDERKPCF
;
A
#
# COMPACT_ATOMS: atom_id res chain seq x y z
N MET A 1 -17.47 -8.87 -3.97
CA MET A 1 -17.32 -10.33 -3.86
C MET A 1 -18.26 -10.81 -2.77
N PRO A 2 -19.36 -11.51 -3.10
CA PRO A 2 -20.38 -11.89 -2.11
C PRO A 2 -19.92 -12.97 -1.12
N ASP A 3 -18.81 -13.67 -1.38
CA ASP A 3 -18.38 -14.86 -0.62
C ASP A 3 -17.01 -14.71 0.08
N ALA A 4 -16.50 -13.48 0.24
CA ALA A 4 -15.20 -13.26 0.89
C ALA A 4 -15.29 -13.53 2.41
N GLU A 5 -14.47 -14.46 2.91
CA GLU A 5 -14.31 -14.69 4.35
C GLU A 5 -13.31 -13.68 4.92
N ILE A 6 -13.72 -12.90 5.93
CA ILE A 6 -12.88 -11.89 6.57
C ILE A 6 -12.51 -12.34 7.98
N LYS A 7 -11.21 -12.36 8.28
CA LYS A 7 -10.68 -12.62 9.63
C LYS A 7 -9.90 -11.41 10.13
N LEU A 8 -10.16 -11.01 11.37
CA LEU A 8 -9.51 -9.86 12.00
C LEU A 8 -8.44 -10.31 12.99
N PHE A 9 -7.27 -9.68 12.90
CA PHE A 9 -6.15 -9.91 13.80
C PHE A 9 -5.75 -8.58 14.44
N TYR A 10 -5.46 -8.60 15.74
CA TYR A 10 -5.04 -7.42 16.51
C TYR A 10 -3.67 -7.68 17.17
N PRO A 11 -2.56 -7.59 16.42
CA PRO A 11 -1.22 -7.89 16.94
C PRO A 11 -0.86 -7.05 18.17
N ILE A 12 -1.35 -5.81 18.26
CA ILE A 12 -1.12 -4.92 19.41
C ILE A 12 -1.73 -5.45 20.72
N ILE A 13 -2.84 -6.19 20.65
CA ILE A 13 -3.56 -6.69 21.84
C ILE A 13 -3.16 -8.14 22.12
N HIS A 14 -3.07 -8.95 21.08
CA HIS A 14 -2.98 -10.41 21.22
C HIS A 14 -1.62 -10.97 20.80
N ASP A 15 -0.75 -10.19 20.16
CA ASP A 15 0.54 -10.65 19.63
C ASP A 15 0.41 -11.87 18.69
N ILE A 16 -0.75 -11.96 18.02
CA ILE A 16 -1.09 -13.02 17.06
C ILE A 16 -1.08 -12.42 15.65
N LEU A 17 -0.36 -13.08 14.76
CA LEU A 17 -0.36 -12.85 13.31
C LEU A 17 -0.85 -14.13 12.61
N PRO A 18 -1.54 -14.02 11.47
CA PRO A 18 -2.05 -15.18 10.74
C PRO A 18 -0.94 -16.03 10.12
N GLY A 19 -1.26 -17.27 9.74
CA GLY A 19 -0.50 -17.97 8.70
C GLY A 19 -0.77 -17.33 7.34
N ALA A 20 0.18 -16.57 6.80
CA ALA A 20 -0.06 -15.74 5.61
C ALA A 20 -0.59 -16.52 4.39
N SER A 21 -0.09 -17.74 4.19
CA SER A 21 -0.50 -18.61 3.07
C SER A 21 -1.95 -19.11 3.15
N GLU A 22 -2.65 -18.87 4.26
CA GLU A 22 -4.07 -19.20 4.41
C GLU A 22 -4.98 -18.14 3.77
N PHE A 23 -4.42 -17.03 3.28
CA PHE A 23 -5.16 -15.88 2.76
C PHE A 23 -4.70 -15.52 1.35
N ASP A 24 -5.66 -15.19 0.49
CA ASP A 24 -5.39 -14.60 -0.83
C ASP A 24 -4.97 -13.12 -0.71
N LEU A 25 -5.44 -12.44 0.35
CA LEU A 25 -5.18 -11.02 0.61
C LEU A 25 -5.00 -10.75 2.11
N ILE A 26 -3.99 -9.97 2.45
CA ILE A 26 -3.79 -9.40 3.78
C ILE A 26 -3.85 -7.88 3.69
N ASP A 27 -4.77 -7.27 4.44
CA ASP A 27 -4.93 -5.82 4.57
C ASP A 27 -4.36 -5.32 5.90
N PHE A 28 -3.34 -4.45 5.83
CA PHE A 28 -2.83 -3.68 6.95
C PHE A 28 -3.55 -2.34 7.01
N THR A 29 -4.42 -2.18 8.01
CA THR A 29 -5.27 -0.99 8.15
C THR A 29 -4.56 0.17 8.88
N GLY A 30 -5.31 1.24 9.13
CA GLY A 30 -4.84 2.44 9.82
C GLY A 30 -4.49 2.21 11.30
N GLY A 31 -3.69 3.13 11.85
CA GLY A 31 -3.17 3.02 13.21
C GLY A 31 -2.41 4.29 13.63
N VAL A 32 -2.20 4.46 14.94
CA VAL A 32 -1.61 5.68 15.51
C VAL A 32 -0.12 5.56 15.83
N PHE A 33 0.43 4.34 15.76
CA PHE A 33 1.79 4.05 16.22
C PHE A 33 2.85 4.78 15.39
N ASN A 34 3.93 5.22 16.05
CA ASN A 34 5.00 5.97 15.43
C ASN A 34 6.09 5.10 14.79
N LEU A 35 6.06 4.99 13.46
CA LEU A 35 7.09 4.28 12.69
C LEU A 35 8.37 5.09 12.41
N THR A 36 8.47 6.34 12.87
CA THR A 36 9.72 7.12 12.81
C THR A 36 10.68 6.81 13.97
N LEU A 37 10.24 6.02 14.95
CA LEU A 37 11.05 5.64 16.10
C LEU A 37 12.17 4.67 15.70
N THR A 38 13.33 4.83 16.31
CA THR A 38 14.47 3.90 16.15
C THR A 38 14.24 2.58 16.88
N LEU A 39 13.62 2.63 18.06
CA LEU A 39 13.22 1.46 18.84
C LEU A 39 11.72 1.29 18.71
N LEU A 40 11.30 0.11 18.26
CA LEU A 40 9.90 -0.22 18.01
C LEU A 40 9.39 -1.20 19.06
N ASP A 41 8.09 -1.16 19.34
CA ASP A 41 7.47 -2.16 20.20
C ASP A 41 7.60 -3.54 19.55
N PRO A 42 7.73 -4.63 20.34
CA PRO A 42 7.92 -5.98 19.79
C PRO A 42 6.86 -6.41 18.77
N TRP A 43 5.59 -6.03 18.99
CA TRP A 43 4.50 -6.35 18.06
C TRP A 43 4.68 -5.65 16.70
N VAL A 44 5.26 -4.45 16.68
CA VAL A 44 5.55 -3.72 15.44
C VAL A 44 6.68 -4.40 14.70
N GLU A 45 7.78 -4.74 15.40
CA GLU A 45 8.90 -5.46 14.77
C GLU A 45 8.46 -6.79 14.16
N LYS A 46 7.64 -7.55 14.88
CA LYS A 46 7.02 -8.78 14.38
C LYS A 46 6.12 -8.53 13.17
N THR A 47 5.29 -7.48 13.20
CA THR A 47 4.46 -7.10 12.05
C THR A 47 5.31 -6.75 10.82
N LEU A 48 6.39 -5.99 11.00
CA LEU A 48 7.31 -5.64 9.90
C LEU A 48 8.05 -6.89 9.36
N ALA A 49 8.42 -7.82 10.24
CA ALA A 49 9.01 -9.10 9.83
C ALA A 49 8.01 -9.94 9.03
N PHE A 50 6.78 -10.04 9.52
CA PHE A 50 5.69 -10.76 8.87
C PHE A 50 5.38 -10.21 7.47
N ILE A 51 5.37 -8.89 7.28
CA ILE A 51 5.22 -8.27 5.95
C ILE A 51 6.35 -8.73 5.01
N ARG A 52 7.61 -8.64 5.46
CA ARG A 52 8.77 -9.06 4.65
C ARG A 52 8.75 -10.54 4.30
N GLU A 53 8.37 -11.39 5.25
CA GLU A 53 8.31 -12.84 5.08
C GLU A 53 7.19 -13.20 4.11
N THR A 54 5.98 -12.69 4.34
CA THR A 54 4.82 -12.92 3.46
C THR A 54 5.14 -12.57 2.01
N ALA A 55 5.70 -11.39 1.76
CA ALA A 55 6.06 -10.96 0.41
C ALA A 55 7.04 -11.92 -0.29
N LYS A 56 7.96 -12.52 0.47
CA LYS A 56 9.01 -13.41 -0.06
C LYS A 56 8.56 -14.86 -0.20
N THR A 57 7.76 -15.36 0.74
CA THR A 57 7.48 -16.80 0.87
C THR A 57 6.07 -17.18 0.43
N CYS A 58 5.15 -16.21 0.29
CA CYS A 58 3.75 -16.44 -0.05
C CYS A 58 3.36 -15.68 -1.33
N PRO A 59 3.88 -16.07 -2.52
CA PRO A 59 3.67 -15.32 -3.77
C PRO A 59 2.20 -15.25 -4.23
N ASN A 60 1.34 -16.13 -3.70
CA ASN A 60 -0.10 -16.11 -3.98
C ASN A 60 -0.87 -15.14 -3.08
N THR A 61 -0.30 -14.72 -1.95
CA THR A 61 -0.92 -13.80 -0.99
C THR A 61 -0.59 -12.36 -1.36
N ALA A 62 -1.61 -11.57 -1.71
CA ALA A 62 -1.48 -10.15 -1.92
C ALA A 62 -1.41 -9.38 -0.59
N ILE A 63 -0.69 -8.25 -0.59
CA ILE A 63 -0.62 -7.33 0.55
C ILE A 63 -1.17 -5.98 0.14
N ILE A 64 -2.13 -5.48 0.92
CA ILE A 64 -2.59 -4.09 0.85
C ILE A 64 -2.21 -3.39 2.15
N GLY A 65 -1.72 -2.16 2.04
CA GLY A 65 -1.42 -1.32 3.21
C GLY A 65 -2.12 0.03 3.11
N VAL A 66 -2.96 0.37 4.07
CA VAL A 66 -3.72 1.62 4.11
C VAL A 66 -3.34 2.47 5.31
N CYS A 67 -3.10 3.76 5.10
CA CYS A 67 -2.73 4.73 6.12
C CYS A 67 -1.47 4.32 6.91
N TRP A 68 -1.63 3.72 8.09
CA TRP A 68 -0.51 3.18 8.86
C TRP A 68 0.08 1.94 8.17
N GLY A 69 -0.75 1.08 7.59
CA GLY A 69 -0.29 -0.08 6.82
C GLY A 69 0.59 0.30 5.63
N HIS A 70 0.30 1.43 4.97
CA HIS A 70 1.17 1.96 3.92
C HIS A 70 2.57 2.27 4.43
N GLN A 71 2.65 2.94 5.59
CA GLN A 71 3.92 3.25 6.25
C GLN A 71 4.61 1.98 6.76
N ALA A 72 3.86 1.03 7.31
CA ALA A 72 4.38 -0.24 7.82
C ALA A 72 4.98 -1.07 6.69
N VAL A 73 4.28 -1.22 5.56
CA VAL A 73 4.78 -1.94 4.39
C VAL A 73 6.01 -1.26 3.82
N ALA A 74 5.97 0.05 3.61
CA ALA A 74 7.14 0.79 3.12
C ALA A 74 8.35 0.62 4.05
N ARG A 75 8.14 0.77 5.37
CA ARG A 75 9.19 0.61 6.38
C ARG A 75 9.74 -0.81 6.43
N ALA A 76 8.86 -1.81 6.40
CA ALA A 76 9.22 -3.23 6.42
C ALA A 76 10.16 -3.58 5.27
N MET A 77 9.91 -3.02 4.09
CA MET A 77 10.66 -3.28 2.87
C MET A 77 11.93 -2.42 2.72
N GLY A 78 12.25 -1.55 3.68
CA GLY A 78 13.47 -0.74 3.70
C GLY A 78 13.29 0.72 3.28
N GLY A 79 12.05 1.21 3.20
CA GLY A 79 11.72 2.61 3.02
C GLY A 79 11.92 3.44 4.30
N GLU A 80 11.81 4.76 4.12
CA GLU A 80 11.98 5.75 5.19
C GLU A 80 10.66 6.47 5.46
N ILE A 81 10.30 6.55 6.74
CA ILE A 81 9.11 7.27 7.22
C ILE A 81 9.59 8.54 7.91
N GLU A 82 8.97 9.66 7.58
CA GLU A 82 9.23 10.96 8.21
C GLU A 82 7.95 11.58 8.75
N PHE A 83 8.09 12.56 9.63
CA PHE A 83 7.01 13.51 9.88
C PHE A 83 6.77 14.33 8.63
N ASN A 84 5.51 14.60 8.31
CA ASN A 84 5.18 15.37 7.13
C ASN A 84 5.75 16.81 7.27
N PRO A 85 6.70 17.22 6.41
CA PRO A 85 7.33 18.54 6.52
C PRO A 85 6.35 19.69 6.21
N TYR A 86 5.19 19.38 5.63
CA TYR A 86 4.14 20.33 5.30
C TYR A 86 3.02 20.43 6.35
N GLY A 87 3.20 19.77 7.51
CA GLY A 87 2.23 19.73 8.60
C GLY A 87 1.29 18.51 8.55
N ASP A 88 0.45 18.39 9.58
CA ASP A 88 -0.56 17.33 9.67
C ASP A 88 -1.53 17.43 8.49
N ARG A 89 -1.77 16.31 7.80
CA ARG A 89 -2.84 16.26 6.79
C ARG A 89 -4.11 15.77 7.44
N VAL A 90 -5.08 16.68 7.50
CA VAL A 90 -6.42 16.47 8.05
C VAL A 90 -7.43 16.95 7.03
N GLY A 91 -8.28 16.04 6.54
CA GLY A 91 -9.34 16.35 5.60
C GLY A 91 -9.08 15.77 4.21
N VAL A 92 -9.59 16.43 3.19
CA VAL A 92 -9.59 15.95 1.81
C VAL A 92 -8.49 16.64 1.01
N SER A 93 -7.51 15.88 0.54
CA SER A 93 -6.41 16.38 -0.29
C SER A 93 -6.62 15.98 -1.76
N PRO A 94 -6.38 16.89 -2.73
CA PRO A 94 -6.33 16.51 -4.13
C PRO A 94 -5.09 15.63 -4.37
N LEU A 95 -5.30 14.43 -4.89
CA LEU A 95 -4.21 13.53 -5.28
C LEU A 95 -3.89 13.68 -6.77
N ARG A 96 -2.60 13.61 -7.09
CA ARG A 96 -2.06 13.70 -8.46
C ARG A 96 -1.41 12.39 -8.83
N TYR A 97 -1.89 11.76 -9.89
CA TYR A 97 -1.25 10.56 -10.42
C TYR A 97 0.12 10.88 -11.02
N THR A 98 1.06 9.96 -10.85
CA THR A 98 2.29 9.94 -11.64
C THR A 98 1.98 9.41 -13.05
N LYS A 99 2.93 9.50 -13.98
CA LYS A 99 2.79 8.83 -15.29
C LYS A 99 2.47 7.34 -15.15
N ARG A 100 3.14 6.66 -14.21
CA ARG A 100 2.89 5.25 -13.91
C ARG A 100 1.50 5.03 -13.33
N GLY A 101 1.01 5.92 -12.48
CA GLY A 101 -0.36 5.88 -11.97
C GLY A 101 -1.40 5.97 -13.07
N ILE A 102 -1.23 6.91 -14.00
CA ILE A 102 -2.13 7.08 -15.16
C ILE A 102 -2.19 5.80 -15.99
N GLU A 103 -1.03 5.20 -16.30
CA GLU A 103 -0.94 3.92 -17.01
C GLU A 103 -1.64 2.79 -16.24
N PHE A 104 -1.37 2.69 -14.94
CA PHE A 104 -1.86 1.61 -14.09
C PHE A 104 -3.39 1.65 -13.90
N PHE A 105 -3.97 2.83 -13.68
CA PHE A 105 -5.41 2.99 -13.49
C PHE A 105 -6.21 3.12 -14.81
N GLY A 106 -5.55 2.99 -15.97
CA GLY A 106 -6.21 3.00 -17.28
C GLY A 106 -6.70 4.38 -17.74
N GLY A 107 -6.10 5.47 -17.22
CA GLY A 107 -6.47 6.83 -17.57
C GLY A 107 -6.04 7.19 -19.00
N SER A 108 -7.01 7.49 -19.86
CA SER A 108 -6.80 8.18 -21.14
C SER A 108 -6.00 9.46 -20.92
N GLN A 109 -4.95 9.69 -21.72
CA GLN A 109 -4.05 10.87 -21.76
C GLN A 109 -4.74 12.23 -21.94
N ASP A 110 -6.07 12.29 -21.89
CA ASP A 110 -6.88 13.44 -22.22
C ASP A 110 -7.80 13.78 -21.04
N LYS A 111 -7.34 14.69 -20.18
CA LYS A 111 -8.14 15.78 -19.60
C LYS A 111 -7.26 16.68 -18.73
N SER A 112 -7.40 17.97 -18.99
CA SER A 112 -6.73 19.12 -18.39
C SER A 112 -7.03 19.37 -16.90
N SER A 113 -7.27 18.33 -16.11
CA SER A 113 -7.51 18.42 -14.67
C SER A 113 -6.58 17.48 -13.92
N ASN A 114 -5.41 17.98 -13.50
CA ASN A 114 -4.49 17.28 -12.59
C ASN A 114 -5.05 17.18 -11.14
N ILE A 115 -6.33 16.84 -11.00
CA ILE A 115 -7.02 16.65 -9.71
C ILE A 115 -8.02 15.52 -9.94
N ASP A 116 -7.67 14.30 -9.56
CA ASP A 116 -8.48 13.14 -9.93
C ASP A 116 -9.30 12.53 -8.80
N PHE A 117 -9.03 12.83 -7.53
CA PHE A 117 -9.91 12.41 -6.42
C PHE A 117 -9.47 13.00 -5.07
N ALA A 118 -10.33 12.80 -4.08
CA ALA A 118 -10.36 13.41 -2.77
C ALA A 118 -10.45 12.29 -1.71
N VAL A 119 -9.43 12.12 -0.88
CA VAL A 119 -9.38 11.06 0.13
C VAL A 119 -9.28 11.66 1.53
N PRO A 120 -10.04 11.18 2.54
CA PRO A 120 -9.80 11.54 3.92
C PRO A 120 -8.40 11.10 4.35
N GLU A 121 -7.58 12.07 4.69
CA GLU A 121 -6.27 11.87 5.27
C GLU A 121 -6.32 12.30 6.73
N PHE A 122 -5.85 11.43 7.61
CA PHE A 122 -5.57 11.75 9.00
C PHE A 122 -4.22 11.16 9.37
N HIS A 123 -3.16 11.83 8.92
CA HIS A 123 -1.79 11.37 9.18
C HIS A 123 -0.84 12.54 9.43
N LYS A 124 0.14 12.27 10.29
CA LYS A 124 1.23 13.21 10.63
C LYS A 124 2.55 12.85 9.95
N ARG A 125 2.56 11.74 9.22
CA ARG A 125 3.75 11.04 8.75
C ARG A 125 3.52 10.59 7.33
N ARG A 126 4.61 10.48 6.57
CA ARG A 126 4.59 10.04 5.18
C ARG A 126 5.77 9.13 4.90
N VAL A 127 5.70 8.40 3.80
CA VAL A 127 6.87 7.76 3.22
C VAL A 127 7.74 8.84 2.56
N ALA A 128 8.88 9.14 3.17
CA ALA A 128 9.88 10.06 2.62
C ALA A 128 10.52 9.46 1.37
N ARG A 129 10.92 8.19 1.49
CA ARG A 129 11.61 7.44 0.45
C ARG A 129 11.05 6.02 0.38
N PRO A 130 10.54 5.60 -0.79
CA PRO A 130 10.10 4.22 -0.97
C PRO A 130 11.28 3.25 -0.94
N ALA A 131 11.00 1.99 -0.64
CA ALA A 131 11.96 0.90 -0.77
C ALA A 131 12.27 0.61 -2.25
N LEU A 132 13.33 -0.17 -2.50
CA LEU A 132 13.67 -0.62 -3.85
C LEU A 132 12.47 -1.35 -4.49
N ARG A 133 12.24 -1.13 -5.79
CA ARG A 133 11.14 -1.73 -6.59
C ARG A 133 9.73 -1.30 -6.20
N PHE A 134 9.58 -0.33 -5.31
CA PHE A 134 8.33 0.41 -5.19
C PHE A 134 8.31 1.59 -6.14
N VAL A 135 7.25 1.67 -6.93
CA VAL A 135 7.00 2.78 -7.85
C VAL A 135 5.81 3.58 -7.36
N PRO A 136 5.94 4.92 -7.25
CA PRO A 136 4.81 5.77 -6.88
C PRO A 136 3.80 5.85 -8.02
N LEU A 137 2.55 5.54 -7.70
CA LEU A 137 1.39 5.76 -8.58
C LEU A 137 0.77 7.15 -8.36
N VAL A 138 0.96 7.71 -7.17
CA VAL A 138 0.51 9.06 -6.80
C VAL A 138 1.72 9.85 -6.28
N GLU A 139 1.74 11.16 -6.52
CA GLU A 139 2.77 12.08 -6.02
C GLU A 139 2.96 11.94 -4.49
N TYR A 140 4.10 12.43 -4.01
CA TYR A 140 4.48 12.40 -2.59
C TYR A 140 4.61 11.01 -1.94
N ASN A 141 4.59 9.95 -2.76
CA ASN A 141 4.54 8.54 -2.35
C ASN A 141 3.21 8.15 -1.70
N ASP A 142 2.12 8.89 -1.96
CA ASP A 142 0.82 8.63 -1.33
C ASP A 142 0.17 7.31 -1.82
N THR A 143 0.63 6.76 -2.95
CA THR A 143 0.31 5.40 -3.39
C THR A 143 1.56 4.74 -3.96
N LEU A 144 1.90 3.53 -3.49
CA LEU A 144 3.07 2.77 -3.96
C LEU A 144 2.64 1.38 -4.43
N LEU A 145 3.17 0.97 -5.59
CA LEU A 145 3.05 -0.38 -6.15
C LEU A 145 4.42 -1.06 -6.14
N HIS A 146 4.50 -2.32 -5.70
CA HIS A 146 5.73 -3.10 -5.84
C HIS A 146 5.76 -3.81 -7.19
N GLU A 147 6.89 -3.75 -7.90
CA GLU A 147 7.01 -4.29 -9.27
C GLU A 147 7.21 -5.81 -9.37
N GLU A 148 7.23 -6.53 -8.24
CA GLU A 148 7.58 -7.96 -8.22
C GLU A 148 6.71 -8.76 -7.26
N TYR A 149 6.46 -8.22 -6.08
CA TYR A 149 5.54 -8.80 -5.12
C TYR A 149 4.15 -8.20 -5.35
N LYS A 150 3.09 -8.98 -5.06
CA LYS A 150 1.69 -8.53 -5.12
C LYS A 150 1.39 -7.54 -3.98
N ILE A 151 1.94 -6.33 -4.05
CA ILE A 151 1.85 -5.32 -2.99
C ILE A 151 1.43 -3.98 -3.57
N ILE A 152 0.37 -3.41 -3.03
CA ILE A 152 -0.03 -2.03 -3.28
C ILE A 152 -0.41 -1.34 -1.97
N THR A 153 -0.08 -0.05 -1.82
CA THR A 153 -0.30 0.68 -0.58
C THR A 153 -0.78 2.10 -0.82
N PHE A 154 -1.51 2.65 0.14
CA PHE A 154 -2.20 3.94 0.06
C PHE A 154 -2.06 4.72 1.37
N GLN A 155 -1.59 5.96 1.32
CA GLN A 155 -1.42 6.82 2.50
C GLN A 155 -2.76 7.40 3.00
N GLY A 156 -3.68 7.71 2.08
CA GLY A 156 -5.07 8.01 2.41
C GLY A 156 -5.92 6.73 2.49
N HIS A 157 -7.19 6.84 2.86
CA HIS A 157 -8.16 5.75 2.82
C HIS A 157 -8.81 5.60 1.43
N PRO A 158 -8.29 4.72 0.55
CA PRO A 158 -8.86 4.50 -0.78
C PRO A 158 -10.22 3.79 -0.75
N GLU A 159 -10.70 3.35 0.42
CA GLU A 159 -12.06 2.81 0.64
C GLU A 159 -13.17 3.73 0.09
N MET A 160 -12.85 4.94 -0.33
CA MET A 160 -13.76 5.92 -0.89
C MET A 160 -13.62 6.18 -2.39
N THR A 161 -12.85 5.41 -3.16
CA THR A 161 -12.80 5.61 -4.63
C THR A 161 -13.01 4.34 -5.46
N GLU A 162 -13.86 4.47 -6.49
CA GLU A 162 -14.25 3.42 -7.42
C GLU A 162 -13.06 2.88 -8.24
N ASP A 163 -12.11 3.75 -8.59
CA ASP A 163 -10.96 3.36 -9.43
C ASP A 163 -9.94 2.50 -8.68
N VAL A 164 -9.72 2.77 -7.39
CA VAL A 164 -8.86 1.91 -6.56
C VAL A 164 -9.52 0.55 -6.33
N ARG A 165 -10.84 0.54 -6.09
CA ARG A 165 -11.62 -0.70 -5.96
C ARG A 165 -11.54 -1.54 -7.25
N ARG A 166 -11.70 -0.92 -8.42
CA ARG A 166 -11.56 -1.61 -9.71
C ARG A 166 -10.15 -2.13 -9.96
N ALA A 167 -9.11 -1.33 -9.69
CA ALA A 167 -7.73 -1.76 -9.89
C ALA A 167 -7.34 -2.94 -9.00
N ILE A 168 -7.81 -2.97 -7.75
CA ILE A 168 -7.61 -4.13 -6.85
C ILE A 168 -8.35 -5.36 -7.38
N LEU A 169 -9.59 -5.21 -7.84
CA LEU A 169 -10.37 -6.33 -8.38
C LEU A 169 -9.81 -6.89 -9.70
N HIS A 170 -9.27 -6.03 -10.57
CA HIS A 170 -8.65 -6.45 -11.84
C HIS A 170 -7.19 -6.91 -11.68
N ALA A 171 -6.56 -6.67 -10.53
CA ALA A 171 -5.25 -7.24 -10.23
C ALA A 171 -5.30 -8.78 -10.10
N ASP A 172 -6.46 -9.35 -9.75
CA ASP A 172 -6.71 -10.80 -9.80
C ASP A 172 -6.75 -11.35 -11.24
N ASP A 173 -7.06 -10.50 -12.24
CA ASP A 173 -7.17 -10.87 -13.65
C ASP A 173 -5.81 -10.89 -14.39
N GLY A 174 -4.69 -10.76 -13.68
CA GLY A 174 -3.36 -11.02 -14.25
C GLY A 174 -2.62 -9.80 -14.82
N PHE A 175 -2.82 -8.60 -14.26
CA PHE A 175 -1.90 -7.47 -14.51
C PHE A 175 -0.58 -7.59 -13.72
N PHE A 176 0.00 -8.78 -13.68
CA PHE A 176 1.37 -9.01 -13.23
C PHE A 176 2.01 -10.02 -14.17
N LEU A 177 2.89 -9.51 -15.04
CA LEU A 177 3.72 -10.22 -16.04
C LEU A 177 3.06 -10.48 -17.40
N ASP A 178 3.21 -9.54 -18.32
CA ASP A 178 3.62 -9.90 -19.69
C ASP A 178 4.71 -8.97 -20.21
N GLU A 179 5.95 -9.32 -19.88
CA GLU A 179 7.07 -9.06 -20.79
C GLU A 179 7.84 -10.37 -21.01
N ARG A 180 7.30 -11.25 -21.84
CA ARG A 180 8.14 -12.16 -22.62
C ARG A 180 8.10 -11.74 -24.09
N LYS A 181 9.10 -10.96 -24.51
CA LYS A 181 9.52 -10.95 -25.92
C LYS A 181 10.72 -11.89 -26.10
N PRO A 182 10.75 -12.69 -27.19
CA PRO A 182 11.67 -13.82 -27.34
C PRO A 182 13.11 -13.39 -27.60
N CYS A 183 14.05 -14.18 -27.08
CA CYS A 183 15.44 -14.17 -27.54
C CYS A 183 15.49 -14.52 -29.03
N PHE A 184 16.33 -13.80 -29.77
CA PHE A 184 16.79 -14.18 -31.11
C PHE A 184 17.66 -15.45 -31.06
#